data_AF-A0A9D2UIP0-F1
#
_entry.id   AF-A0A9D2UIP0-F1
#
_cell.length_a   1.000
_cell.length_b   1.000
_cell.length_c   1.000
_cell.angle_alpha   90.00
_cell.angle_beta   90.00
_cell.angle_gamma   90.00
#
_symmetry.space_group_name_H-M   'P 1'
#
loop_
_entity.id
_entity.type
_entity.pdbx_description
1 polymer ?
#
loop_
_entity_poly.entity_id
_entity_poly.type
_entity_poly.pdbx_seq_one_letter_code
_entity_poly.pdbx_strand_id
1 'polypeptide(L)'
;MNCVSSDMAAVPGIAGAVRREALRLGFVACGFAAAAPVDETCAASLRSWLDEGMNDTMGYMSSNIDKRLDPALLVPGARTVIVVALPYRPAVMQPPATLRISCYAYGRDYHDVMRARLAQLAASLPVLAGKPVQGRCFCDTAPLMERYWAWRAGLGWVGKSCNLIIPGVGSMAFLGAIVCDLVIPPGTPLDDRCGSCTACLAACPSGALVAP
;
A
#
# COMPACT_ATOMS: atom_id res chain seq x y z
N MET A 1 -30.91 16.95 23.93
CA MET A 1 -30.56 15.54 23.69
C MET A 1 -29.97 15.43 22.29
N ASN A 2 -28.64 15.45 22.16
CA ASN A 2 -27.98 15.06 20.92
C ASN A 2 -27.05 13.89 21.28
N CYS A 3 -27.48 12.71 20.83
CA CYS A 3 -26.79 11.44 20.94
C CYS A 3 -25.47 11.55 20.16
N VAL A 4 -24.35 11.72 20.87
CA VAL A 4 -23.03 11.48 20.28
C VAL A 4 -22.95 9.97 20.10
N SER A 5 -23.14 9.54 18.87
CA SER A 5 -23.22 8.15 18.44
C SER A 5 -22.06 7.33 18.98
N SER A 6 -22.38 6.28 19.75
CA SER A 6 -21.45 5.26 20.25
C SER A 6 -20.68 4.49 19.16
N ASP A 7 -20.99 4.73 17.88
CA ASP A 7 -20.37 4.09 16.72
C ASP A 7 -18.97 4.59 16.35
N MET A 8 -18.51 5.69 16.95
CA MET A 8 -17.26 6.36 16.58
C MET A 8 -16.02 5.89 17.38
N ALA A 9 -16.21 5.04 18.39
CA ALA A 9 -15.10 4.58 19.22
C ALA A 9 -14.29 3.48 18.51
N ALA A 10 -12.96 3.50 18.69
CA ALA A 10 -12.09 2.42 18.26
C ALA A 10 -12.48 1.12 18.99
N VAL A 11 -12.58 0.02 18.25
CA VAL A 11 -12.86 -1.29 18.84
C VAL A 11 -11.60 -1.80 19.55
N PRO A 12 -11.65 -2.09 20.88
CA PRO A 12 -10.47 -2.56 21.61
C PRO A 12 -9.86 -3.82 20.97
N GLY A 13 -8.54 -3.83 20.78
CA GLY A 13 -7.83 -5.00 20.25
C GLY A 13 -8.01 -5.29 18.75
N ILE A 14 -8.82 -4.52 18.01
CA ILE A 14 -9.11 -4.74 16.58
C ILE A 14 -7.84 -4.76 15.72
N ALA A 15 -6.90 -3.86 15.98
CA ALA A 15 -5.64 -3.77 15.25
C ALA A 15 -4.85 -5.10 15.32
N GLY A 16 -4.80 -5.73 16.49
CA GLY A 16 -4.13 -7.01 16.68
C GLY A 16 -4.89 -8.16 16.01
N ALA A 17 -6.22 -8.14 16.04
CA ALA A 17 -7.05 -9.15 15.39
C ALA A 17 -6.91 -9.12 13.86
N VAL A 18 -6.98 -7.93 13.25
CA VAL A 18 -6.80 -7.74 11.81
C VAL A 18 -5.39 -8.15 11.37
N ARG A 19 -4.35 -7.78 12.13
CA ARG A 19 -2.97 -8.22 11.82
C ARG A 19 -2.84 -9.75 11.83
N ARG A 20 -3.40 -10.43 12.85
CA ARG A 20 -3.36 -11.90 12.93
C ARG A 20 -4.09 -12.55 11.75
N GLU A 21 -5.25 -12.01 11.38
CA GLU A 21 -6.00 -12.53 10.24
C GLU A 21 -5.28 -12.31 8.91
N ALA A 22 -4.67 -11.12 8.72
CA ALA A 22 -3.84 -10.87 7.54
C ALA A 22 -2.65 -11.85 7.44
N LEU A 23 -1.96 -12.12 8.55
CA LEU A 23 -0.88 -13.11 8.59
C LEU A 23 -1.40 -14.53 8.25
N ARG A 24 -2.56 -14.93 8.80
CA ARG A 24 -3.21 -16.21 8.50
C ARG A 24 -3.52 -16.37 7.02
N LEU A 25 -3.89 -15.28 6.34
CA LEU A 25 -4.18 -15.24 4.90
C LEU A 25 -2.92 -15.22 4.01
N GLY A 26 -1.74 -15.17 4.61
CA GLY A 26 -0.44 -15.25 3.91
C GLY A 26 0.20 -13.90 3.59
N PHE A 27 -0.33 -12.79 4.12
CA PHE A 27 0.38 -11.51 4.07
C PHE A 27 1.56 -11.53 5.04
N VAL A 28 2.65 -10.84 4.71
CA VAL A 28 3.86 -10.74 5.57
C VAL A 28 3.90 -9.48 6.40
N ALA A 29 3.11 -8.47 6.03
CA ALA A 29 2.94 -7.25 6.81
C ALA A 29 1.50 -6.75 6.69
N CYS A 30 1.03 -6.12 7.77
CA CYS A 30 -0.26 -5.45 7.86
C CYS A 30 -0.11 -4.23 8.77
N GLY A 31 -0.54 -3.07 8.29
CA GLY A 31 -0.52 -1.82 9.04
C GLY A 31 -1.75 -0.97 8.75
N PHE A 32 -1.84 0.15 9.46
CA PHE A 32 -3.03 0.99 9.46
C PHE A 32 -2.63 2.44 9.33
N ALA A 33 -3.28 3.19 8.45
CA ALA A 33 -3.15 4.63 8.37
C ALA A 33 -4.55 5.27 8.49
N ALA A 34 -4.62 6.46 9.08
CA ALA A 34 -5.85 7.24 9.05
C ALA A 34 -6.17 7.61 7.60
N ALA A 35 -7.42 7.36 7.17
CA ALA A 35 -7.90 7.81 5.87
C ALA A 35 -8.08 9.34 5.91
N ALA A 36 -7.17 10.04 5.26
CA ALA A 36 -7.10 11.49 5.17
C ALA A 36 -6.49 11.87 3.82
N PRO A 37 -6.53 13.14 3.40
CA PRO A 37 -5.75 13.59 2.26
C PRO A 37 -4.27 13.22 2.41
N VAL A 38 -3.65 12.85 1.30
CA VAL A 38 -2.19 12.72 1.16
C VAL A 38 -1.56 14.04 1.60
N ASP A 39 -0.44 13.99 2.33
CA ASP A 39 0.20 15.21 2.79
C ASP A 39 0.65 16.10 1.63
N GLU A 40 0.66 17.41 1.86
CA GLU A 40 0.86 18.38 0.79
C GLU A 40 2.26 18.23 0.16
N THR A 41 3.27 17.79 0.91
CA THR A 41 4.60 17.54 0.37
C THR A 41 4.55 16.43 -0.69
N CYS A 42 3.96 15.27 -0.37
CA CYS A 42 3.82 14.17 -1.31
C CYS A 42 2.89 14.54 -2.48
N ALA A 43 1.79 15.26 -2.21
CA ALA A 43 0.87 15.73 -3.24
C ALA A 43 1.54 16.69 -4.23
N ALA A 44 2.32 17.66 -3.74
CA ALA A 44 3.08 18.59 -4.57
C ALA A 44 4.16 17.87 -5.40
N SER A 45 4.87 16.91 -4.81
CA SER A 45 5.84 16.08 -5.55
C SER A 45 5.20 15.31 -6.70
N LEU A 46 4.01 14.72 -6.49
CA LEU A 46 3.28 14.05 -7.58
C LEU A 46 2.91 15.03 -8.69
N ARG A 47 2.41 16.23 -8.34
CA ARG A 47 2.03 17.25 -9.33
C ARG A 47 3.24 17.71 -10.14
N SER A 48 4.36 18.05 -9.48
CA SER A 48 5.62 18.43 -10.16
C SER A 48 6.10 17.33 -11.10
N TRP A 49 6.10 16.07 -10.64
CA TRP A 49 6.51 14.92 -11.44
C TRP A 49 5.64 14.73 -12.70
N LEU A 50 4.33 14.99 -12.59
CA LEU A 50 3.42 14.97 -13.75
C LEU A 50 3.64 16.17 -14.68
N ASP A 51 3.84 17.37 -14.14
CA ASP A 51 4.07 18.60 -14.90
C ASP A 51 5.39 18.54 -15.70
N GLU A 52 6.38 17.84 -15.15
CA GLU A 52 7.66 17.53 -15.80
C GLU A 52 7.56 16.40 -16.86
N GLY A 53 6.37 15.80 -17.04
CA GLY A 53 6.14 14.73 -18.02
C GLY A 53 6.80 13.40 -17.66
N MET A 54 7.17 13.19 -16.40
CA MET A 54 7.90 12.00 -15.95
C MET A 54 7.06 10.71 -15.99
N ASN A 55 5.75 10.84 -16.24
CA ASN A 55 4.86 9.70 -16.42
C ASN A 55 4.91 9.07 -17.82
N ASP A 56 5.57 9.70 -18.80
CA ASP A 56 5.68 9.21 -20.17
C ASP A 56 4.30 8.71 -20.70
N THR A 57 4.23 7.49 -21.22
CA THR A 57 2.99 6.88 -21.73
C THR A 57 1.99 6.45 -20.64
N MET A 58 2.30 6.58 -19.34
CA MET A 58 1.41 6.21 -18.23
C MET A 58 0.31 7.27 -18.02
N GLY A 59 -0.57 7.47 -19.00
CA GLY A 59 -1.65 8.46 -18.95
C GLY A 59 -2.66 8.26 -17.81
N TYR A 60 -2.72 7.07 -17.22
CA TYR A 60 -3.53 6.80 -16.03
C TYR A 60 -2.99 7.52 -14.77
N MET A 61 -1.73 7.97 -14.78
CA MET A 61 -1.13 8.69 -13.64
C MET A 61 -1.69 10.11 -13.49
N SER A 62 -2.05 10.76 -14.60
CA SER A 62 -2.70 12.09 -14.60
C SER A 62 -4.23 12.02 -14.50
N SER A 63 -4.82 10.83 -14.53
CA SER A 63 -6.25 10.62 -14.38
C SER A 63 -6.65 10.47 -12.91
N ASN A 64 -7.79 11.04 -12.50
CA ASN A 64 -8.34 10.93 -11.15
C ASN A 64 -7.34 11.30 -10.03
N ILE A 65 -6.56 12.38 -10.22
CA ILE A 65 -5.55 12.84 -9.25
C ILE A 65 -6.18 13.14 -7.88
N ASP A 66 -7.36 13.75 -7.88
CA ASP A 66 -8.17 14.01 -6.68
C ASP A 66 -8.39 12.73 -5.86
N LYS A 67 -8.84 11.65 -6.51
CA LYS A 67 -9.05 10.35 -5.85
C LYS A 67 -7.76 9.68 -5.40
N ARG A 68 -6.67 9.91 -6.14
CA ARG A 68 -5.32 9.43 -5.77
C ARG A 68 -4.81 10.08 -4.49
N LEU A 69 -5.14 11.35 -4.31
CA LEU A 69 -4.74 12.15 -3.16
C LEU A 69 -5.71 12.09 -1.99
N ASP A 70 -6.94 11.59 -2.16
CA ASP A 70 -7.90 11.48 -1.07
C ASP A 70 -8.71 10.17 -1.10
N PRO A 71 -8.44 9.21 -0.17
CA PRO A 71 -9.17 7.95 -0.09
C PRO A 71 -10.65 8.14 0.27
N ALA A 72 -11.07 9.27 0.85
CA ALA A 72 -12.47 9.55 1.13
C ALA A 72 -13.31 9.72 -0.16
N LEU A 73 -12.67 10.10 -1.28
CA LEU A 73 -13.31 10.18 -2.59
C LEU A 73 -13.49 8.80 -3.26
N LEU A 74 -12.79 7.77 -2.76
CA LEU A 74 -12.92 6.39 -3.22
C LEU A 74 -13.94 5.59 -2.42
N VAL A 75 -14.04 5.86 -1.11
CA VAL A 75 -14.95 5.21 -0.18
C VAL A 75 -15.55 6.28 0.74
N PRO A 76 -16.83 6.66 0.56
CA PRO A 76 -17.49 7.61 1.45
C PRO A 76 -17.45 7.15 2.91
N GLY A 77 -17.13 8.06 3.82
CA GLY A 77 -17.02 7.74 5.25
C GLY A 77 -15.75 6.99 5.65
N ALA A 78 -14.75 6.87 4.76
CA ALA A 78 -13.45 6.27 5.09
C ALA A 78 -12.83 6.85 6.37
N ARG A 79 -12.28 5.97 7.20
CA ARG A 79 -11.59 6.29 8.46
C ARG A 79 -10.21 5.63 8.55
N THR A 80 -10.06 4.44 8.01
CA THR A 80 -8.79 3.70 8.01
C THR A 80 -8.46 3.18 6.63
N VAL A 81 -7.18 3.29 6.26
CA VAL A 81 -6.55 2.54 5.18
C VAL A 81 -5.77 1.39 5.81
N ILE A 82 -6.27 0.16 5.67
CA ILE A 82 -5.56 -1.07 6.07
C ILE A 82 -4.65 -1.45 4.91
N VAL A 83 -3.34 -1.48 5.13
CA VAL A 83 -2.36 -1.80 4.08
C VAL A 83 -1.69 -3.13 4.39
N VAL A 84 -1.61 -4.01 3.40
CA VAL A 84 -1.01 -5.33 3.50
C VAL A 84 0.08 -5.52 2.45
N ALA A 85 1.05 -6.38 2.77
CA ALA A 85 2.12 -6.76 1.86
C ALA A 85 2.12 -8.26 1.63
N LEU A 86 2.24 -8.67 0.37
CA LEU A 86 2.33 -10.07 -0.04
C LEU A 86 3.69 -10.34 -0.70
N PRO A 87 4.51 -11.27 -0.17
CA PRO A 87 5.84 -11.51 -0.71
C PRO A 87 5.76 -12.23 -2.05
N TYR A 88 6.66 -11.89 -2.98
CA TYR A 88 6.75 -12.57 -4.27
C TYR A 88 8.15 -13.08 -4.60
N ARG A 89 9.09 -13.04 -3.63
CA ARG A 89 10.42 -13.62 -3.82
C ARG A 89 10.28 -15.10 -4.21
N PRO A 90 10.73 -15.51 -5.40
CA PRO A 90 10.59 -16.89 -5.83
C PRO A 90 11.56 -17.77 -5.06
N ALA A 91 11.14 -19.01 -4.78
CA ALA A 91 12.01 -20.02 -4.18
C ALA A 91 13.08 -20.52 -5.16
N VAL A 92 12.77 -20.49 -6.46
CA VAL A 92 13.65 -20.92 -7.54
C VAL A 92 13.73 -19.80 -8.58
N MET A 93 14.96 -19.35 -8.86
CA MET A 93 15.25 -18.38 -9.91
C MET A 93 15.34 -19.07 -11.27
N GLN A 94 15.03 -18.34 -12.34
CA GLN A 94 15.29 -18.83 -13.70
C GLN A 94 16.79 -19.10 -13.91
N PRO A 95 17.16 -20.18 -14.63
CA PRO A 95 18.56 -20.47 -14.95
C PRO A 95 19.25 -19.30 -15.65
N PRO A 96 20.55 -19.06 -15.42
CA PRO A 96 21.21 -17.86 -15.94
C PRO A 96 21.23 -17.71 -17.46
N ALA A 97 21.17 -18.83 -18.20
CA ALA A 97 21.31 -18.91 -19.67
C ALA A 97 19.98 -18.77 -20.43
N THR A 98 18.89 -18.38 -19.78
CA THR A 98 17.58 -18.15 -20.42
C THR A 98 17.26 -16.67 -20.51
N LEU A 99 16.33 -16.32 -21.41
CA LEU A 99 15.62 -15.04 -21.31
C LEU A 99 14.98 -14.94 -19.93
N ARG A 100 15.12 -13.78 -19.29
CA ARG A 100 14.62 -13.54 -17.94
C ARG A 100 13.40 -12.66 -17.98
N ILE A 101 12.40 -13.01 -17.20
CA ILE A 101 11.30 -12.12 -16.84
C ILE A 101 11.49 -11.66 -15.39
N SER A 102 10.86 -10.55 -15.02
CA SER A 102 10.91 -10.07 -13.65
C SER A 102 10.24 -11.04 -12.69
N CYS A 103 10.76 -11.19 -11.47
CA CYS A 103 10.24 -12.12 -10.47
C CYS A 103 8.78 -11.85 -10.09
N TYR A 104 8.30 -10.60 -10.22
CA TYR A 104 6.90 -10.30 -9.93
C TYR A 104 5.94 -10.95 -10.94
N ALA A 105 6.42 -11.28 -12.15
CA ALA A 105 5.64 -11.92 -13.20
C ALA A 105 5.69 -13.45 -13.14
N TYR A 106 6.27 -14.03 -12.08
CA TYR A 106 6.35 -15.48 -11.93
C TYR A 106 5.00 -16.02 -11.43
N GLY A 107 4.51 -17.07 -12.08
CA GLY A 107 3.30 -17.79 -11.65
C GLY A 107 2.00 -17.13 -12.12
N ARG A 108 0.99 -17.15 -11.26
CA ARG A 108 -0.32 -16.54 -11.56
C ARG A 108 -0.24 -15.02 -11.43
N ASP A 109 -1.08 -14.32 -12.17
CA ASP A 109 -1.23 -12.87 -12.03
C ASP A 109 -1.50 -12.51 -10.56
N TYR A 110 -0.64 -11.66 -10.02
CA TYR A 110 -0.69 -11.26 -8.63
C TYR A 110 -1.99 -10.54 -8.29
N HIS A 111 -2.62 -9.88 -9.26
CA HIS A 111 -3.87 -9.19 -9.03
C HIS A 111 -4.97 -10.15 -8.57
N ASP A 112 -5.07 -11.33 -9.17
CA ASP A 112 -6.09 -12.32 -8.79
C ASP A 112 -5.81 -12.88 -7.40
N VAL A 113 -4.54 -13.17 -7.10
CA VAL A 113 -4.12 -13.66 -5.79
C VAL A 113 -4.35 -12.61 -4.70
N MET A 114 -3.99 -11.35 -4.97
CA MET A 114 -4.15 -10.23 -4.05
C MET A 114 -5.62 -9.93 -3.81
N ARG A 115 -6.44 -9.81 -4.87
CA ARG A 115 -7.89 -9.57 -4.74
C ARG A 115 -8.59 -10.66 -3.95
N ALA A 116 -8.27 -11.93 -4.19
CA ALA A 116 -8.87 -13.04 -3.45
C ALA A 116 -8.54 -12.97 -1.94
N ARG A 117 -7.30 -12.68 -1.58
CA ARG A 117 -6.87 -12.55 -0.17
C ARG A 117 -7.43 -11.30 0.50
N LEU A 118 -7.45 -10.16 -0.20
CA LEU A 118 -8.06 -8.93 0.29
C LEU A 118 -9.56 -9.11 0.52
N ALA A 119 -10.28 -9.80 -0.37
CA ALA A 119 -11.69 -10.10 -0.21
C ALA A 119 -11.96 -10.95 1.04
N GLN A 120 -11.12 -11.96 1.30
CA GLN A 120 -11.21 -12.76 2.53
C GLN A 120 -10.96 -11.92 3.78
N LEU A 121 -9.92 -11.07 3.76
CA LEU A 121 -9.63 -10.16 4.88
C LEU A 121 -10.80 -9.20 5.12
N ALA A 122 -11.31 -8.57 4.06
CA ALA A 122 -12.45 -7.64 4.14
C ALA A 122 -13.71 -8.32 4.69
N ALA A 123 -14.01 -9.55 4.26
CA ALA A 123 -15.14 -10.33 4.74
C ALA A 123 -15.03 -10.70 6.23
N SER A 124 -13.81 -10.78 6.78
CA SER A 124 -13.60 -11.02 8.21
C SER A 124 -13.85 -9.79 9.08
N LEU A 125 -13.71 -8.57 8.53
CA LEU A 125 -13.72 -7.33 9.31
C LEU A 125 -14.99 -7.13 10.16
N PRO A 126 -16.21 -7.39 9.66
CA PRO A 126 -17.41 -7.25 10.49
C PRO A 126 -17.43 -8.16 11.71
N VAL A 127 -16.94 -9.40 11.55
CA VAL A 127 -16.85 -10.38 12.63
C VAL A 127 -15.80 -9.94 13.65
N LEU A 128 -14.63 -9.50 13.19
CA LEU A 128 -13.55 -9.02 14.06
C LEU A 128 -13.94 -7.75 14.82
N ALA A 129 -14.71 -6.86 14.19
CA ALA A 129 -15.14 -5.60 14.77
C ALA A 129 -16.40 -5.71 15.64
N GLY A 130 -17.17 -6.81 15.52
CA GLY A 130 -18.46 -6.98 16.19
C GLY A 130 -19.56 -6.04 15.67
N LYS A 131 -19.38 -5.45 14.48
CA LYS A 131 -20.32 -4.51 13.86
C LYS A 131 -20.18 -4.51 12.34
N PRO A 132 -21.19 -4.06 11.57
CA PRO A 132 -21.06 -3.89 10.12
C PRO A 132 -19.87 -2.98 9.76
N VAL A 133 -19.22 -3.29 8.64
CA VAL A 133 -18.06 -2.54 8.12
C VAL A 133 -18.29 -2.24 6.65
N GLN A 134 -18.21 -0.97 6.28
CA GLN A 134 -18.18 -0.56 4.89
C GLN A 134 -16.74 -0.37 4.44
N GLY A 135 -16.38 -0.94 3.29
CA GLY A 135 -15.04 -0.76 2.75
C GLY A 135 -14.88 -1.35 1.36
N ARG A 136 -13.75 -1.03 0.74
CA ARG A 136 -13.40 -1.49 -0.61
C ARG A 136 -11.93 -1.90 -0.66
N CYS A 137 -11.66 -2.96 -1.42
CA CYS A 137 -10.32 -3.47 -1.67
C CYS A 137 -9.68 -2.76 -2.88
N PHE A 138 -8.38 -2.48 -2.78
CA PHE A 138 -7.57 -1.81 -3.79
C PHE A 138 -6.25 -2.55 -3.98
N CYS A 139 -5.83 -2.68 -5.23
CA CYS A 139 -4.54 -3.24 -5.62
C CYS A 139 -4.22 -2.77 -7.05
N ASP A 140 -3.21 -1.91 -7.19
CA ASP A 140 -2.53 -1.47 -8.43
C ASP A 140 -3.39 -0.72 -9.45
N THR A 141 -4.53 -1.29 -9.83
CA THR A 141 -5.38 -0.82 -10.93
C THR A 141 -6.26 0.38 -10.57
N ALA A 142 -6.22 0.83 -9.31
CA ALA A 142 -7.05 1.92 -8.81
C ALA A 142 -6.19 3.13 -8.44
N PRO A 143 -6.73 4.37 -8.49
CA PRO A 143 -5.97 5.56 -8.16
C PRO A 143 -5.86 5.68 -6.64
N LEU A 144 -5.05 4.82 -6.01
CA LEU A 144 -4.63 4.89 -4.61
C LEU A 144 -3.10 4.92 -4.61
N MET A 145 -2.47 5.66 -3.70
CA MET A 145 -1.00 5.67 -3.61
C MET A 145 -0.52 4.59 -2.65
N GLU A 146 -0.54 3.31 -3.03
CA GLU A 146 -0.29 2.21 -2.07
C GLU A 146 1.07 2.32 -1.37
N ARG A 147 2.12 2.77 -2.08
CA ARG A 147 3.45 2.99 -1.48
C ARG A 147 3.42 4.06 -0.38
N TYR A 148 2.74 5.18 -0.63
CA TYR A 148 2.55 6.23 0.36
C TYR A 148 1.77 5.70 1.57
N TRP A 149 0.65 5.01 1.32
CA TRP A 149 -0.17 4.46 2.39
C TRP A 149 0.54 3.39 3.20
N ALA A 150 1.38 2.56 2.58
CA ALA A 150 2.19 1.56 3.26
C ALA A 150 3.24 2.21 4.17
N TRP A 151 3.90 3.28 3.72
CA TRP A 151 4.79 4.07 4.57
C TRP A 151 4.03 4.71 5.73
N ARG A 152 2.91 5.40 5.45
CA ARG A 152 2.04 6.01 6.47
C ARG A 152 1.52 5.01 7.50
N ALA A 153 1.29 3.77 7.08
CA ALA A 153 0.84 2.67 7.92
C ALA A 153 1.96 1.99 8.73
N GLY A 154 3.21 2.40 8.54
CA GLY A 154 4.37 1.88 9.26
C GLY A 154 4.86 0.51 8.75
N LEU A 155 4.62 0.16 7.48
CA LEU A 155 5.14 -1.10 6.91
C LEU A 155 6.64 -1.01 6.58
N GLY A 156 7.13 0.19 6.24
CA GLY A 156 8.47 0.38 5.69
C GLY A 156 8.73 1.84 5.34
N TRP A 157 9.81 2.08 4.61
CA TRP A 157 10.13 3.39 4.03
C TRP A 157 10.21 3.30 2.50
N VAL A 158 9.93 4.39 1.79
CA VAL A 158 10.12 4.45 0.34
C VAL A 158 11.59 4.75 0.09
N GLY A 159 12.32 3.80 -0.50
CA GLY A 159 13.73 4.00 -0.78
C GLY A 159 13.98 4.77 -2.07
N LYS A 160 15.24 5.18 -2.29
CA LYS A 160 15.70 5.87 -3.51
C LYS A 160 15.52 5.09 -4.82
N SER A 161 15.13 3.82 -4.73
CA SER A 161 14.70 3.00 -5.89
C SER A 161 13.21 3.18 -6.22
N CYS A 162 12.55 4.11 -5.54
CA CYS A 162 11.11 4.35 -5.53
C CYS A 162 10.26 3.19 -4.95
N ASN A 163 10.86 2.06 -4.57
CA ASN A 163 10.14 0.95 -3.96
C ASN A 163 9.98 1.13 -2.44
N LEU A 164 8.89 0.62 -1.89
CA LEU A 164 8.77 0.42 -0.44
C LEU A 164 9.73 -0.68 0.01
N ILE A 165 10.50 -0.44 1.07
CA ILE A 165 11.38 -1.40 1.70
C ILE A 165 10.82 -1.76 3.07
N ILE A 166 10.39 -3.02 3.22
CA ILE A 166 9.81 -3.55 4.45
C ILE A 166 10.92 -4.23 5.27
N PRO A 167 11.12 -3.88 6.56
CA PRO A 167 12.09 -4.56 7.42
C PRO A 167 11.90 -6.09 7.42
N GLY A 168 12.98 -6.83 7.20
CA GLY A 168 12.96 -8.30 7.15
C GLY A 168 12.41 -8.93 5.85
N VAL A 169 11.78 -8.15 4.96
CA VAL A 169 11.23 -8.63 3.67
C VAL A 169 11.97 -8.04 2.47
N GLY A 170 12.40 -6.78 2.57
CA GLY A 170 12.95 -6.01 1.46
C GLY A 170 11.87 -5.38 0.59
N SER A 171 12.16 -5.18 -0.70
CA SER A 171 11.24 -4.56 -1.67
C SER A 171 10.40 -5.55 -2.48
N MET A 172 10.60 -6.86 -2.30
CA MET A 172 9.91 -7.90 -3.08
C MET A 172 8.54 -8.27 -2.48
N ALA A 173 7.65 -7.28 -2.40
CA ALA A 173 6.27 -7.48 -1.98
C ALA A 173 5.28 -6.70 -2.86
N PHE A 174 4.14 -7.32 -3.16
CA PHE A 174 2.97 -6.63 -3.69
C PHE A 174 2.25 -5.91 -2.56
N LEU A 175 1.70 -4.74 -2.85
CA LEU A 175 0.91 -3.97 -1.90
C LEU A 175 -0.57 -4.07 -2.25
N GLY A 176 -1.39 -4.20 -1.20
CA GLY A 176 -2.83 -4.15 -1.30
C GLY A 176 -3.39 -3.32 -0.16
N ALA A 177 -4.58 -2.76 -0.35
CA ALA A 177 -5.22 -1.94 0.65
C ALA A 177 -6.72 -2.23 0.78
N ILE A 178 -7.26 -2.00 1.98
CA ILE A 178 -8.69 -1.90 2.25
C ILE A 178 -8.94 -0.52 2.84
N VAL A 179 -9.70 0.31 2.13
CA VAL A 179 -10.19 1.59 2.66
C VAL A 179 -11.56 1.32 3.27
N CYS A 180 -11.75 1.64 4.55
CA CYS A 180 -12.97 1.31 5.29
C CYS A 180 -13.34 2.36 6.34
N ASP A 181 -14.57 2.25 6.85
CA ASP A 181 -15.16 3.12 7.88
C ASP A 181 -14.74 2.75 9.32
N LEU A 182 -14.01 1.64 9.51
CA LEU A 182 -13.47 1.27 10.82
C LEU A 182 -12.47 2.30 11.33
N VAL A 183 -12.54 2.60 12.62
CA VAL A 183 -11.54 3.41 13.34
C VAL A 183 -10.51 2.46 13.95
N ILE A 184 -9.32 2.42 13.35
CA ILE A 184 -8.18 1.63 13.86
C ILE A 184 -7.02 2.62 14.12
N PRO A 185 -6.37 2.56 15.30
CA PRO A 185 -5.22 3.41 15.57
C PRO A 185 -4.14 3.25 14.50
N PRO A 186 -3.61 4.36 13.94
CA PRO A 186 -2.61 4.29 12.89
C PRO A 186 -1.27 3.76 13.42
N GLY A 187 -0.48 3.17 12.53
CA GLY A 187 0.94 2.92 12.78
C GLY A 187 1.75 4.22 12.72
N THR A 188 3.04 4.09 13.03
CA THR A 188 4.00 5.19 12.91
C THR A 188 4.81 4.99 11.63
N PRO A 189 4.90 6.00 10.75
CA PRO A 189 5.78 5.93 9.59
C PRO A 189 7.23 5.68 10.00
N LEU A 190 7.95 4.87 9.22
CA LEU A 190 9.37 4.60 9.46
C LEU A 190 10.22 5.67 8.79
N ASP A 191 11.31 6.04 9.46
CA ASP A 191 12.35 6.91 8.89
C ASP A 191 13.03 6.25 7.68
N ASP A 192 13.54 7.08 6.77
CA ASP A 192 14.42 6.62 5.71
C ASP A 192 15.66 5.92 6.28
N ARG A 193 16.01 4.78 5.68
CA ARG A 193 17.23 4.03 6.01
C ARG A 193 18.15 3.79 4.82
N CYS A 194 17.97 4.54 3.73
CA CYS A 194 18.89 4.53 2.60
C CYS A 194 20.20 5.24 2.96
N GLY A 195 20.15 6.31 3.76
CA GLY A 195 21.32 7.09 4.14
C GLY A 195 22.10 7.59 2.92
N SER A 196 23.42 7.41 2.91
CA SER A 196 24.28 7.77 1.78
C SER A 196 24.30 6.77 0.62
N CYS A 197 23.59 5.62 0.73
CA CYS A 197 23.57 4.61 -0.32
C CYS A 197 22.97 5.16 -1.62
N THR A 198 23.61 4.87 -2.76
CA THR A 198 23.14 5.24 -4.11
C THR A 198 23.17 4.05 -5.08
N ALA A 199 23.26 2.83 -4.56
CA ALA A 199 23.48 1.62 -5.37
C ALA A 199 22.40 1.42 -6.46
N CYS A 200 21.12 1.72 -6.18
CA CYS A 200 20.06 1.61 -7.18
C CYS A 200 20.18 2.65 -8.30
N LEU A 201 20.62 3.88 -7.97
CA LEU A 201 20.84 4.93 -8.95
C LEU A 201 22.01 4.55 -9.87
N ALA A 202 23.14 4.13 -9.28
CA ALA A 202 24.33 3.71 -10.02
C ALA A 202 24.07 2.46 -10.89
N ALA A 203 23.22 1.54 -10.44
CA ALA A 203 22.88 0.34 -11.18
C ALA A 203 21.77 0.52 -12.23
N CYS A 204 21.09 1.68 -12.28
CA CYS A 204 19.99 1.93 -13.19
C CYS A 204 20.51 2.01 -14.65
N PRO A 205 20.21 1.03 -15.53
CA PRO A 205 20.87 0.96 -16.84
C PRO A 205 20.51 2.11 -17.77
N SER A 206 19.32 2.68 -17.61
CA SER A 206 18.82 3.81 -18.40
C SER A 206 18.98 5.16 -17.71
N GLY A 207 19.44 5.21 -16.46
CA GLY A 207 19.45 6.44 -15.66
C GLY A 207 18.05 6.98 -15.34
N ALA A 208 17.00 6.16 -15.41
CA ALA A 208 15.63 6.57 -15.10
C ALA A 208 15.42 7.01 -13.63
N LEU A 209 16.29 6.57 -12.72
CA LEU A 209 16.34 7.09 -11.35
C LEU A 209 17.22 8.36 -11.32
N VAL A 210 16.62 9.50 -11.68
CA VAL A 210 17.33 10.78 -11.91
C VAL A 210 17.86 11.42 -10.62
N ALA A 211 17.25 11.14 -9.47
CA ALA A 211 17.63 11.66 -8.16
C ALA A 211 17.17 10.72 -7.03
N PRO A 212 17.74 10.83 -5.82
CA PRO A 212 17.30 10.12 -4.62
C PRO A 212 15.82 10.30 -4.25
#